data_AF-A0A955TUT2-F1
#
_entry.id   AF-A0A955TUT2-F1
#
_cell.length_a   1.000
_cell.length_b   1.000
_cell.length_c   1.000
_cell.angle_alpha   90.00
_cell.angle_beta   90.00
_cell.angle_gamma   90.00
#
_symmetry.space_group_name_H-M   'P 1'
#
loop_
_entity.id
_entity.type
_entity.pdbx_description
1 polymer ?
#
loop_
_entity_poly.entity_id
_entity_poly.type
_entity_poly.pdbx_seq_one_letter_code
_entity_poly.pdbx_strand_id
1 'polypeptide(L)'
;MCIWSGNQFLAQIFTWLLVICGWYVVHFFTLKREQRKETRERVNTLLNSLHDIEAKAMSFHQSKEFRGDLARDLRTDIQRLFKCLKRPPFSMFKVASHLRKEFRKSITIRNFEPSNFSCQAADSQILRDIVDAVDDIEEQIEKEFERLYK
;
A
#
# COMPACT_ATOMS: atom_id res chain seq x y z
N MET A 1 25.92 63.07 12.73
CA MET A 1 26.27 61.67 12.41
C MET A 1 25.21 60.73 12.99
N CYS A 2 24.04 60.55 12.34
CA CYS A 2 23.01 59.60 12.83
C CYS A 2 22.26 58.85 11.70
N ILE A 3 22.65 59.02 10.42
CA ILE A 3 21.90 58.47 9.28
C ILE A 3 22.32 57.03 8.95
N TRP A 4 23.46 56.57 9.49
CA TRP A 4 24.00 55.23 9.21
C TRP A 4 23.39 54.11 10.06
N SER A 5 22.81 54.41 11.23
CA SER A 5 22.25 53.38 12.13
C SER A 5 20.90 52.82 11.64
N GLY A 6 20.03 53.66 11.06
CA GLY A 6 18.70 53.24 10.59
C GLY A 6 18.75 52.20 9.47
N ASN A 7 19.69 52.34 8.52
CA ASN A 7 19.87 51.38 7.43
C ASN A 7 20.39 50.01 7.91
N GLN A 8 21.20 49.98 8.98
CA GLN A 8 21.74 48.74 9.53
C GLN A 8 20.66 47.92 10.24
N PHE A 9 19.77 48.56 11.01
CA PHE A 9 18.64 47.89 11.65
C PHE A 9 17.66 47.30 10.61
N LEU A 10 17.35 48.05 9.55
CA LEU A 10 16.49 47.55 8.47
C LEU A 10 17.12 46.34 7.76
N ALA A 11 18.41 46.43 7.41
CA ALA A 11 19.13 45.30 6.79
C ALA A 11 19.15 44.05 7.70
N GLN A 12 19.29 44.24 9.00
CA GLN A 12 19.25 43.14 9.98
C GLN A 12 17.86 42.50 10.05
N ILE A 13 16.79 43.28 10.06
CA ILE A 13 15.40 42.78 10.04
C ILE A 13 15.15 41.97 8.76
N PHE A 14 15.56 42.48 7.59
CA PHE A 14 15.44 41.74 6.32
C PHE A 14 16.21 40.43 6.35
N THR A 15 17.42 40.43 6.93
CA THR A 15 18.23 39.21 7.07
C THR A 15 17.51 38.18 7.95
N TRP A 16 16.97 38.60 9.10
CA TRP A 16 16.20 37.71 9.97
C TRP A 16 14.93 37.18 9.31
N LEU A 17 14.21 38.01 8.56
CA LEU A 17 13.04 37.55 7.80
C LEU A 17 13.42 36.50 6.75
N LEU A 18 14.53 36.71 6.03
CA LEU A 18 15.02 35.75 5.04
C LEU A 18 15.41 34.43 5.71
N VAL A 19 16.09 34.48 6.86
CA VAL A 19 16.45 33.28 7.64
C VAL A 19 15.19 32.53 8.09
N ILE A 20 14.19 33.23 8.62
CA ILE A 20 12.92 32.62 9.07
C ILE A 20 12.17 32.00 7.89
N CYS A 21 12.06 32.72 6.76
CA CYS A 21 11.44 32.19 5.55
C CYS A 21 12.19 30.97 5.02
N GLY A 22 13.52 31.02 4.96
CA GLY A 22 14.35 29.89 4.54
C GLY A 22 14.17 28.67 5.43
N TRP A 23 14.19 28.86 6.75
CA TRP A 23 13.94 27.79 7.71
C TRP A 23 12.54 27.18 7.55
N TYR A 24 11.51 28.01 7.41
CA TYR A 24 10.14 27.55 7.22
C TYR A 24 10.00 26.70 5.95
N VAL A 25 10.58 27.14 4.83
CA VAL A 25 10.56 26.41 3.56
C VAL A 25 11.26 25.05 3.69
N VAL A 26 12.46 25.02 4.28
CA VAL A 26 13.21 23.77 4.52
C VAL A 26 12.42 22.81 5.42
N HIS A 27 11.83 23.34 6.50
CA HIS A 27 11.01 22.56 7.43
C HIS A 27 9.77 21.97 6.72
N PHE A 28 9.08 22.77 5.91
CA PHE A 28 7.93 22.31 5.12
C PHE A 28 8.30 21.19 4.13
N PHE A 29 9.40 21.34 3.39
CA PHE A 29 9.88 20.29 2.49
C PHE A 29 10.31 19.02 3.22
N THR A 30 10.92 19.17 4.39
CA THR A 30 11.32 18.05 5.24
C THR A 30 10.09 17.26 5.68
N LEU A 31 9.07 17.93 6.22
CA LEU A 31 7.82 17.28 6.64
C LEU A 31 7.13 16.55 5.48
N LYS A 32 7.03 17.17 4.30
CA LYS A 32 6.44 16.53 3.11
C LYS A 32 7.21 15.27 2.70
N ARG A 33 8.54 15.31 2.76
CA ARG A 33 9.40 14.16 2.44
C ARG A 33 9.23 13.03 3.45
N GLU A 34 9.22 13.34 4.74
CA GLU A 34 9.02 12.33 5.79
C GLU A 34 7.63 11.68 5.68
N GLN A 35 6.57 12.46 5.46
CA GLN A 35 5.22 11.92 5.23
C GLN A 35 5.16 10.98 4.00
N ARG A 36 5.81 11.35 2.90
CA ARG A 36 5.90 10.49 1.71
C ARG A 36 6.63 9.18 2.02
N LYS A 37 7.73 9.25 2.78
CA LYS A 37 8.52 8.08 3.17
C LYS A 37 7.73 7.14 4.07
N GLU A 38 7.06 7.67 5.10
CA GLU A 38 6.18 6.88 5.97
C GLU A 38 5.06 6.19 5.18
N THR A 39 4.41 6.90 4.25
CA THR A 39 3.39 6.28 3.40
C THR A 39 3.98 5.20 2.49
N ARG A 40 5.18 5.41 1.93
CA ARG A 40 5.85 4.39 1.11
C ARG A 40 6.16 3.13 1.91
N GLU A 41 6.64 3.26 3.14
CA GLU A 41 6.90 2.12 4.03
C GLU A 41 5.62 1.35 4.35
N ARG A 42 4.50 2.05 4.53
CA ARG A 42 3.18 1.42 4.71
C ARG A 42 2.72 0.71 3.45
N VAL A 43 2.88 1.31 2.26
CA VAL A 43 2.57 0.68 0.97
C VAL A 43 3.38 -0.61 0.80
N ASN A 44 4.69 -0.58 1.05
CA ASN A 44 5.54 -1.77 0.96
C ASN A 44 5.06 -2.87 1.92
N THR A 45 4.70 -2.52 3.16
CA THR A 45 4.13 -3.48 4.13
C THR A 45 2.82 -4.11 3.64
N LEU A 46 1.97 -3.31 2.98
CA LEU A 46 0.71 -3.78 2.41
C LEU A 46 0.95 -4.73 1.23
N LEU A 47 1.88 -4.41 0.34
CA LEU A 47 2.25 -5.26 -0.80
C LEU A 47 2.89 -6.57 -0.33
N ASN A 48 3.77 -6.51 0.68
CA ASN A 48 4.30 -7.74 1.31
C ASN A 48 3.17 -8.61 1.88
N SER A 49 2.18 -8.00 2.54
CA SER A 49 1.01 -8.74 3.05
C SER A 49 0.18 -9.36 1.92
N LEU A 50 0.14 -8.73 0.74
CA LEU A 50 -0.55 -9.24 -0.43
C LEU A 50 0.17 -10.47 -1.00
N HIS A 51 1.50 -10.39 -1.19
CA HIS A 51 2.31 -11.53 -1.62
C HIS A 51 2.33 -12.68 -0.60
N ASP A 52 2.27 -12.38 0.69
CA ASP A 52 2.12 -13.43 1.72
C ASP A 52 0.79 -14.18 1.55
N ILE A 53 -0.29 -13.47 1.21
CA ILE A 53 -1.60 -14.10 0.92
C ILE A 53 -1.52 -14.92 -0.36
N GLU A 54 -0.86 -14.41 -1.40
CA GLU A 54 -0.60 -15.12 -2.65
C GLU A 54 0.12 -16.45 -2.39
N ALA A 55 1.28 -16.41 -1.72
CA ALA A 55 2.07 -17.60 -1.40
C ALA A 55 1.27 -18.62 -0.53
N LYS A 56 0.46 -18.13 0.42
CA LYS A 56 -0.45 -18.98 1.19
C LYS A 56 -1.54 -19.60 0.31
N ALA A 57 -2.10 -18.84 -0.62
CA ALA A 57 -3.13 -19.33 -1.53
C ALA A 57 -2.57 -20.38 -2.49
N MET A 58 -1.38 -20.14 -3.05
CA MET A 58 -0.68 -21.11 -3.88
C MET A 58 -0.39 -22.40 -3.12
N SER A 59 0.19 -22.31 -1.93
CA SER A 59 0.50 -23.48 -1.10
C SER A 59 -0.76 -24.23 -0.65
N PHE A 60 -1.87 -23.53 -0.41
CA PHE A 60 -3.17 -24.15 -0.14
C PHE A 60 -3.68 -24.95 -1.36
N HIS A 61 -3.74 -24.34 -2.54
CA HIS A 61 -4.27 -25.01 -3.74
C HIS A 61 -3.36 -26.11 -4.29
N GLN A 62 -2.05 -26.06 -4.01
CA GLN A 62 -1.07 -27.10 -4.35
C GLN A 62 -0.94 -28.19 -3.28
N SER A 63 -1.64 -28.05 -2.14
CA SER A 63 -1.58 -29.05 -1.09
C SER A 63 -2.29 -30.34 -1.51
N LYS A 64 -1.77 -31.49 -1.03
CA LYS A 64 -2.31 -32.81 -1.37
C LYS A 64 -3.71 -33.07 -0.79
N GLU A 65 -4.02 -32.40 0.32
CA GLU A 65 -5.24 -32.61 1.10
C GLU A 65 -5.85 -31.26 1.47
N PHE A 66 -7.17 -31.23 1.65
CA PHE A 66 -7.86 -30.03 2.05
C PHE A 66 -7.45 -29.61 3.47
N ARG A 67 -6.76 -28.47 3.57
CA ARG A 67 -6.31 -27.87 4.83
C ARG A 67 -7.27 -26.78 5.32
N GLY A 68 -8.26 -27.18 6.11
CA GLY A 68 -9.30 -26.26 6.61
C GLY A 68 -8.78 -25.14 7.52
N ASP A 69 -7.66 -25.37 8.20
CA ASP A 69 -6.89 -24.37 8.94
C ASP A 69 -6.39 -23.25 8.02
N LEU A 70 -5.70 -23.62 6.93
CA LEU A 70 -5.18 -22.66 5.95
C LEU A 70 -6.30 -21.91 5.23
N ALA A 71 -7.40 -22.59 4.88
CA ALA A 71 -8.55 -21.94 4.26
C ALA A 71 -9.16 -20.86 5.16
N ARG A 72 -9.25 -21.12 6.47
CA ARG A 72 -9.74 -20.15 7.47
C ARG A 72 -8.77 -18.97 7.62
N ASP A 73 -7.48 -19.25 7.67
CA ASP A 73 -6.44 -18.24 7.79
C ASP A 73 -6.42 -17.32 6.56
N LEU A 74 -6.45 -17.89 5.35
CA LEU A 74 -6.57 -17.14 4.10
C LEU A 74 -7.78 -16.20 4.09
N ARG A 75 -8.95 -16.69 4.49
CA ARG A 75 -10.16 -15.86 4.58
C ARG A 75 -9.99 -14.71 5.56
N THR A 76 -9.33 -14.96 6.68
CA THR A 76 -9.06 -13.95 7.70
C THR A 76 -8.06 -12.91 7.20
N ASP A 77 -7.00 -13.34 6.52
CA ASP A 77 -5.96 -12.46 5.98
C ASP A 77 -6.51 -11.57 4.85
N ILE A 78 -7.32 -12.12 3.94
CA ILE A 78 -8.03 -11.33 2.90
C ILE A 78 -8.94 -10.27 3.55
N GLN A 79 -9.67 -10.63 4.60
CA GLN A 79 -10.51 -9.66 5.32
C GLN A 79 -9.69 -8.57 6.00
N ARG A 80 -8.55 -8.92 6.61
CA ARG A 80 -7.62 -7.97 7.23
C ARG A 80 -7.02 -7.02 6.21
N LEU A 81 -6.58 -7.54 5.05
CA LEU A 81 -6.08 -6.74 3.93
C LEU A 81 -7.11 -5.69 3.48
N PHE A 82 -8.35 -6.11 3.23
CA PHE A 82 -9.40 -5.18 2.83
C PHE A 82 -9.81 -4.19 3.92
N LYS A 83 -9.67 -4.56 5.19
CA LYS A 83 -9.86 -3.63 6.31
C LYS A 83 -8.73 -2.61 6.37
N CYS A 84 -7.50 -3.01 6.06
CA CYS A 84 -6.35 -2.13 5.97
C CYS A 84 -6.54 -1.08 4.86
N LEU A 85 -6.96 -1.52 3.67
CA LEU A 85 -7.26 -0.64 2.53
C LEU A 85 -8.34 0.42 2.81
N LYS A 86 -9.20 0.21 3.81
CA LYS A 86 -10.24 1.18 4.19
C LYS A 86 -9.75 2.23 5.19
N ARG A 87 -8.53 2.11 5.73
CA ARG A 87 -8.00 2.97 6.79
C ARG A 87 -6.96 3.94 6.22
N PRO A 88 -6.72 5.11 6.85
CA PRO A 88 -5.63 6.00 6.46
C PRO A 88 -4.25 5.31 6.56
N PRO A 89 -3.32 5.55 5.61
CA PRO A 89 -3.42 6.49 4.49
C PRO A 89 -4.18 5.93 3.26
N PHE A 90 -4.43 4.62 3.22
CA PHE A 90 -5.01 3.92 2.07
C PHE A 90 -6.47 4.26 1.77
N SER A 91 -7.19 4.85 2.73
CA SER A 91 -8.54 5.39 2.47
C SER A 91 -8.55 6.46 1.38
N MET A 92 -7.41 7.11 1.10
CA MET A 92 -7.26 8.06 0.00
C MET A 92 -7.00 7.38 -1.36
N PHE A 93 -6.63 6.10 -1.34
CA PHE A 93 -6.30 5.32 -2.52
C PHE A 93 -7.61 4.82 -3.11
N LYS A 94 -7.88 5.16 -4.38
CA LYS A 94 -9.08 4.72 -5.09
C LYS A 94 -8.87 3.33 -5.66
N VAL A 95 -8.68 2.33 -4.78
CA VAL A 95 -8.63 0.92 -5.20
C VAL A 95 -10.02 0.50 -5.63
N ALA A 96 -10.15 0.10 -6.89
CA ALA A 96 -11.44 -0.18 -7.49
C ALA A 96 -12.13 -1.36 -6.80
N SER A 97 -13.45 -1.24 -6.61
CA SER A 97 -14.21 -2.26 -5.86
C SER A 97 -14.29 -3.61 -6.59
N HIS A 98 -14.11 -3.64 -7.91
CA HIS A 98 -14.11 -4.87 -8.71
C HIS A 98 -12.82 -5.68 -8.45
N LEU A 99 -11.64 -5.04 -8.45
CA LEU A 99 -10.36 -5.69 -8.14
C LEU A 99 -10.38 -6.43 -6.80
N ARG A 100 -10.92 -5.80 -5.74
CA ARG A 100 -11.07 -6.48 -4.44
C ARG A 100 -12.00 -7.70 -4.50
N LYS A 101 -13.05 -7.63 -5.32
CA LYS A 101 -13.97 -8.76 -5.49
C LYS A 101 -13.32 -9.86 -6.31
N GLU A 102 -12.57 -9.51 -7.35
CA GLU A 102 -11.85 -10.44 -8.21
C GLU A 102 -10.74 -11.17 -7.46
N PHE A 103 -9.88 -10.46 -6.73
CA PHE A 103 -8.87 -11.07 -5.86
C PHE A 103 -9.46 -12.04 -4.82
N ARG A 104 -10.55 -11.63 -4.16
CA ARG A 104 -11.22 -12.55 -3.23
C ARG A 104 -11.78 -13.77 -3.96
N LYS A 105 -12.36 -13.57 -5.15
CA LYS A 105 -12.94 -14.65 -5.94
C LYS A 105 -11.86 -15.60 -6.44
N SER A 106 -10.75 -15.12 -7.02
CA SER A 106 -9.69 -15.97 -7.55
C SER A 106 -9.18 -16.97 -6.51
N ILE A 107 -9.04 -16.54 -5.25
CA ILE A 107 -8.62 -17.41 -4.14
C ILE A 107 -9.73 -18.34 -3.63
N THR A 108 -10.99 -17.89 -3.57
CA THR A 108 -12.04 -18.60 -2.80
C THR A 108 -13.15 -19.25 -3.63
N ILE A 109 -13.25 -18.96 -4.93
CA ILE A 109 -14.38 -19.40 -5.75
C ILE A 109 -14.23 -20.83 -6.26
N ARG A 110 -12.99 -21.26 -6.54
CA ARG A 110 -12.67 -22.59 -7.05
C ARG A 110 -11.77 -23.30 -6.05
N ASN A 111 -11.98 -24.61 -5.89
CA ASN A 111 -11.08 -25.45 -5.08
C ASN A 111 -10.95 -25.02 -3.60
N PHE A 112 -12.04 -24.49 -3.01
CA PHE A 112 -12.06 -24.00 -1.61
C PHE A 112 -13.04 -24.75 -0.70
N GLU A 113 -13.74 -25.75 -1.24
CA GLU A 113 -14.64 -26.63 -0.48
C GLU A 113 -14.04 -28.02 -0.36
N PRO A 114 -14.17 -28.70 0.80
CA PRO A 114 -13.61 -30.04 0.99
C PRO A 114 -14.10 -31.06 -0.04
N SER A 115 -15.38 -30.98 -0.44
CA SER A 115 -16.02 -31.91 -1.38
C SER A 115 -15.50 -31.80 -2.81
N ASN A 116 -14.99 -30.63 -3.20
CA ASN A 116 -14.55 -30.31 -4.55
C ASN A 116 -13.04 -30.02 -4.59
N PHE A 117 -12.32 -30.33 -3.51
CA PHE A 117 -10.90 -30.02 -3.40
C PHE A 117 -10.07 -31.01 -4.20
N SER A 118 -9.17 -30.48 -5.02
CA SER A 118 -8.16 -31.23 -5.77
C SER A 118 -6.85 -30.43 -5.80
N CYS A 119 -5.74 -31.15 -5.66
CA CYS A 119 -4.41 -30.56 -5.80
C CYS A 119 -4.25 -29.97 -7.20
N GLN A 120 -3.86 -28.70 -7.28
CA GLN A 120 -3.68 -27.99 -8.53
C GLN A 120 -2.24 -28.07 -9.01
N ALA A 121 -2.06 -28.29 -10.31
CA ALA A 121 -0.75 -28.17 -10.95
C ALA A 121 -0.27 -26.71 -10.94
N ALA A 122 1.06 -26.52 -11.05
CA ALA A 122 1.68 -25.20 -11.03
C ALA A 122 1.19 -24.29 -12.17
N ASP A 123 0.77 -24.87 -13.29
CA ASP A 123 0.21 -24.22 -14.47
C ASP A 123 -1.33 -24.26 -14.50
N SER A 124 -1.98 -24.50 -13.37
CA SER A 124 -3.44 -24.45 -13.31
C SER A 124 -3.96 -23.03 -13.51
N GLN A 125 -5.17 -22.93 -14.07
CA GLN A 125 -5.82 -21.63 -14.24
C GLN A 125 -6.09 -20.93 -12.90
N ILE A 126 -6.34 -21.70 -11.82
CA ILE A 126 -6.60 -21.12 -10.50
C ILE A 126 -5.39 -20.34 -9.99
N LEU A 127 -4.18 -20.91 -10.14
CA LEU A 127 -2.97 -20.23 -9.69
C LEU A 127 -2.68 -18.99 -10.55
N ARG A 128 -2.87 -19.06 -11.87
CA ARG A 128 -2.77 -17.87 -12.74
C ARG A 128 -3.76 -16.77 -12.35
N ASP A 129 -5.04 -17.12 -12.17
CA ASP A 129 -6.08 -16.17 -11.77
C ASP A 129 -5.75 -15.48 -10.43
N ILE A 130 -5.02 -16.15 -9.53
CA ILE A 130 -4.56 -15.57 -8.25
C ILE A 130 -3.45 -14.57 -8.49
N VAL A 131 -2.42 -14.94 -9.27
CA VAL A 131 -1.28 -14.06 -9.60
C VAL A 131 -1.78 -12.81 -10.33
N ASP A 132 -2.59 -12.98 -11.38
CA ASP A 132 -3.13 -11.86 -12.16
C ASP A 132 -3.91 -10.87 -11.26
N ALA A 133 -4.72 -11.40 -10.32
CA ALA A 133 -5.47 -10.55 -9.41
C ALA A 133 -4.62 -9.87 -8.31
N VAL A 134 -3.45 -10.42 -7.99
CA VAL A 134 -2.46 -9.79 -7.10
C VAL A 134 -1.81 -8.63 -7.85
N ASP A 135 -1.33 -8.88 -9.06
CA ASP A 135 -0.68 -7.90 -9.93
C ASP A 135 -1.60 -6.70 -10.18
N ASP A 136 -2.88 -6.94 -10.48
CA ASP A 136 -3.86 -5.87 -10.69
C ASP A 136 -4.05 -4.97 -9.45
N ILE A 137 -4.03 -5.55 -8.24
CA ILE A 137 -4.16 -4.78 -7.00
C ILE A 137 -2.87 -4.00 -6.73
N GLU A 138 -1.71 -4.63 -6.93
CA GLU A 138 -0.40 -3.99 -6.76
C GLU A 138 -0.25 -2.78 -7.70
N GLU A 139 -0.51 -2.95 -9.00
CA GLU A 139 -0.43 -1.87 -9.98
C GLU A 139 -1.35 -0.71 -9.58
N GLN A 140 -2.58 -1.01 -9.16
CA GLN A 140 -3.53 0.02 -8.74
C GLN A 140 -3.08 0.74 -7.46
N ILE A 141 -2.46 0.05 -6.51
CA ILE A 141 -1.92 0.66 -5.29
C ILE A 141 -0.76 1.60 -5.64
N GLU A 142 0.15 1.18 -6.50
CA GLU A 142 1.31 1.99 -6.89
C GLU A 142 0.89 3.20 -7.72
N LYS A 143 -0.05 3.04 -8.65
CA LYS A 143 -0.64 4.14 -9.40
C LYS A 143 -1.28 5.19 -8.50
N GLU A 144 -2.00 4.76 -7.46
CA GLU A 144 -2.61 5.68 -6.49
C GLU A 144 -1.57 6.36 -5.59
N PHE A 145 -0.49 5.68 -5.23
CA PHE A 145 0.64 6.28 -4.52
C PHE A 145 1.31 7.37 -5.37
N GLU A 146 1.62 7.09 -6.63
CA GLU A 146 2.18 8.08 -7.56
C GLU A 146 1.25 9.27 -7.75
N ARG A 147 -0.06 9.04 -7.89
CA ARG A 147 -1.06 10.11 -8.04
C ARG A 147 -1.07 11.08 -6.85
N LEU A 148 -0.86 10.58 -5.63
CA LEU A 148 -0.93 11.38 -4.41
C LEU A 148 0.39 12.06 -4.03
N TYR A 149 1.52 11.47 -4.41
CA TYR A 149 2.85 11.88 -3.94
C TYR A 149 3.82 12.29 -5.05
N LYS A 150 3.29 12.60 -6.25
CA LYS A 150 4.05 13.21 -7.34
C LYS A 150 4.66 14.55 -6.96
#